data_AF-A0A1B3ND00-F1
#
_entry.id   AF-A0A1B3ND00-F1
#
_cell.length_a   1.000
_cell.length_b   1.000
_cell.length_c   1.000
_cell.angle_alpha   90.00
_cell.angle_beta   90.00
_cell.angle_gamma   90.00
#
_symmetry.space_group_name_H-M   'P 1'
#
loop_
_entity.id
_entity.type
_entity.pdbx_description
1 polymer ?
#
loop_
_entity_poly.entity_id
_entity_poly.type
_entity_poly.pdbx_seq_one_letter_code
_entity_poly.pdbx_strand_id
1 'polypeptide(L)'
;MASGATCISAGETALHKYAKELLNRRLVLGIPGLVIGDEDDKETVVTARRWSFERADLEQRQGEIIPDVVVHSGGRRLIVEFMVTHACDETKIERIRQMDVGAIEVDLSGYRDANAAQLAKAILFDAPRHWLHNPRTAAAAALIAQRKADRAAERAARVAAAAARYVHKRPSTDRGDGRFEDAVRQEGMGKLINLPVLGAGCFTVTVAEWQAYVLATITMGQPITIDRLLGKMDELGWIEPSFQRLPFSIAADIAELNPLFATPYGAIRFYLSALRERSATQEHDGIWMQSALLAQQLEAARAKRLRPIRRRQEIQDLVMPLINALPGPEREGFAFDTWAQTEIPGLGHSLAHAVHFDDEQWFGFRKLVTRLAEKLGFRPKADLDLLGLPLKAELTRIVERDAAKDAERLRLRQEEAEAAAAKRERSLKVRAWEALGGYAEEWLATAQEKLQGMTPVESARSSPAGDEKAFYALDRRIREYEAEQKRLGIRDQAIETLRSEVERVLDRSRARLWMTTTQPRLGMSPESYVVDEVTLARCRELLPAKR
;
A
#
# COMPACT_ATOMS: atom_id res chain seq x y z
N MET A 1 76.07 46.64 -64.98
CA MET A 1 75.28 45.50 -64.47
C MET A 1 74.51 44.90 -65.63
N ALA A 2 74.95 43.74 -66.13
CA ALA A 2 74.23 42.92 -67.10
C ALA A 2 74.85 41.51 -67.08
N SER A 3 74.29 40.61 -66.26
CA SER A 3 74.56 39.17 -66.30
C SER A 3 73.62 38.48 -65.33
N GLY A 4 72.63 37.73 -65.84
CA GLY A 4 71.68 37.02 -64.99
C GLY A 4 70.64 36.18 -65.74
N ALA A 5 70.31 36.51 -66.98
CA ALA A 5 69.27 35.80 -67.73
C ALA A 5 69.76 34.58 -68.53
N THR A 6 71.05 34.48 -68.86
CA THR A 6 71.57 33.45 -69.78
C THR A 6 71.99 32.13 -69.11
N CYS A 7 72.35 32.15 -67.82
CA CYS A 7 72.80 30.94 -67.10
C CYS A 7 71.64 30.01 -66.69
N ILE A 8 70.44 30.57 -66.49
CA ILE A 8 69.27 29.82 -66.00
C ILE A 8 68.79 28.83 -67.08
N SER A 9 68.64 29.29 -68.33
CA SER A 9 68.20 28.45 -69.46
C SER A 9 69.23 27.36 -69.86
N ALA A 10 70.53 27.66 -69.75
CA ALA A 10 71.60 26.70 -70.06
C ALA A 10 71.71 25.58 -69.01
N GLY A 11 71.57 25.93 -67.72
CA GLY A 11 71.59 24.95 -66.61
C GLY A 11 70.36 24.03 -66.62
N GLU A 12 69.20 24.54 -67.01
CA GLU A 12 67.95 23.76 -67.17
C GLU A 12 68.09 22.70 -68.26
N THR A 13 68.57 23.12 -69.42
CA THR A 13 68.78 22.22 -70.57
C THR A 13 69.84 21.16 -70.25
N ALA A 14 70.87 21.49 -69.46
CA ALA A 14 71.92 20.56 -69.06
C ALA A 14 71.42 19.51 -68.05
N LEU A 15 70.64 19.90 -67.05
CA LEU A 15 70.08 18.98 -66.05
C LEU A 15 69.08 18.01 -66.70
N HIS A 16 68.20 18.52 -67.56
CA HIS A 16 67.22 17.71 -68.28
C HIS A 16 67.89 16.66 -69.17
N LYS A 17 68.91 17.08 -69.94
CA LYS A 17 69.73 16.17 -70.76
C LYS A 17 70.47 15.13 -69.92
N TYR A 18 71.07 15.54 -68.79
CA TYR A 18 71.75 14.63 -67.89
C TYR A 18 70.81 13.57 -67.30
N ALA A 19 69.59 13.94 -66.91
CA ALA A 19 68.60 13.02 -66.38
C ALA A 19 68.21 11.93 -67.39
N LYS A 20 67.94 12.34 -68.64
CA LYS A 20 67.64 11.43 -69.76
C LYS A 20 68.78 10.45 -70.03
N GLU A 21 70.00 10.98 -70.16
CA GLU A 21 71.19 10.16 -70.41
C GLU A 21 71.47 9.19 -69.25
N LEU A 22 71.34 9.64 -68.01
CA LEU A 22 71.59 8.81 -66.84
C LEU A 22 70.60 7.65 -66.77
N LEU A 23 69.31 7.90 -66.98
CA LEU A 23 68.29 6.85 -67.01
C LEU A 23 68.56 5.86 -68.14
N ASN A 24 68.93 6.33 -69.33
CA ASN A 24 69.28 5.45 -70.45
C ASN A 24 70.51 4.56 -70.17
N ARG A 25 71.51 5.08 -69.45
CA ARG A 25 72.71 4.31 -69.09
C ARG A 25 72.47 3.32 -67.97
N ARG A 26 71.68 3.70 -66.97
CA ARG A 26 71.49 2.92 -65.73
C ARG A 26 70.32 1.97 -65.78
N LEU A 27 69.31 2.26 -66.61
CA LEU A 27 68.10 1.46 -66.81
C LEU A 27 67.46 0.98 -65.50
N VAL A 28 67.46 1.85 -64.49
CA VAL A 28 66.86 1.58 -63.19
C VAL A 28 66.16 2.83 -62.70
N LEU A 29 64.97 2.71 -62.14
CA LEU A 29 64.22 3.85 -61.63
C LEU A 29 63.37 3.42 -60.42
N GLY A 30 63.21 4.32 -59.46
CA GLY A 30 62.21 4.21 -58.41
C GLY A 30 60.83 4.49 -59.00
N ILE A 31 59.94 3.53 -58.90
CA ILE A 31 58.53 3.65 -59.29
C ILE A 31 57.72 4.13 -58.08
N PRO A 32 56.97 5.25 -58.19
CA PRO A 32 56.09 5.69 -57.11
C PRO A 32 54.99 4.66 -56.83
N GLY A 33 54.60 4.57 -55.56
CA GLY A 33 53.38 3.87 -55.19
C GLY A 33 52.15 4.60 -55.74
N LEU A 34 51.08 3.86 -55.98
CA LEU A 34 49.79 4.41 -56.39
C LEU A 34 48.69 3.66 -55.64
N VAL A 35 47.94 4.39 -54.83
CA VAL A 35 46.74 3.92 -54.14
C VAL A 35 45.60 4.81 -54.59
N ILE A 36 44.47 4.20 -54.92
CA ILE A 36 43.25 4.92 -55.27
C ILE A 36 42.13 4.54 -54.31
N GLY A 37 41.16 5.44 -54.10
CA GLY A 37 40.03 5.23 -53.21
C GLY A 37 40.03 6.15 -51.98
N ASP A 38 39.09 5.92 -51.07
CA ASP A 38 38.94 6.64 -49.80
C ASP A 38 39.44 5.76 -48.63
N GLU A 39 39.26 6.21 -47.38
CA GLU A 39 39.73 5.48 -46.20
C GLU A 39 39.05 4.10 -46.04
N ASP A 40 37.77 4.01 -46.41
CA ASP A 40 36.94 2.80 -46.27
C ASP A 40 37.11 1.83 -47.44
N ASP A 41 37.42 2.34 -48.64
CA ASP A 41 37.60 1.56 -49.86
C ASP A 41 38.82 2.04 -50.64
N LYS A 42 39.98 1.43 -50.37
CA LYS A 42 41.24 1.68 -51.08
C LYS A 42 41.74 0.45 -51.84
N GLU A 43 42.40 0.71 -52.95
CA GLU A 43 43.06 -0.31 -53.77
C GLU A 43 44.48 0.14 -54.11
N THR A 44 45.47 -0.72 -53.79
CA THR A 44 46.87 -0.46 -54.12
C THR A 44 47.13 -0.89 -55.56
N VAL A 45 47.21 0.08 -56.47
CA VAL A 45 47.45 -0.13 -57.90
C VAL A 45 48.91 -0.46 -58.19
N VAL A 46 49.83 0.24 -57.50
CA VAL A 46 51.28 0.02 -57.60
C VAL A 46 51.92 0.13 -56.23
N THR A 47 52.71 -0.87 -55.85
CA THR A 47 53.61 -0.78 -54.70
C THR A 47 54.90 -0.06 -55.09
N ALA A 48 55.29 0.95 -54.30
CA ALA A 48 56.53 1.68 -54.52
C ALA A 48 57.73 0.72 -54.51
N ARG A 49 58.59 0.79 -55.53
CA ARG A 49 59.72 -0.14 -55.69
C ARG A 49 60.80 0.42 -56.61
N ARG A 50 62.02 -0.09 -56.50
CA ARG A 50 63.04 0.07 -57.55
C ARG A 50 62.79 -0.95 -58.65
N TRP A 51 62.90 -0.52 -59.90
CA TRP A 51 62.65 -1.38 -61.05
C TRP A 51 63.74 -1.22 -62.11
N SER A 52 64.17 -2.34 -62.68
CA SER A 52 65.15 -2.39 -63.76
C SER A 52 64.46 -2.59 -65.10
N PHE A 53 65.00 -1.93 -66.12
CA PHE A 53 64.47 -1.90 -67.48
C PHE A 53 65.45 -2.56 -68.46
N GLU A 54 64.94 -3.02 -69.58
CA GLU A 54 65.71 -3.69 -70.64
C GLU A 54 66.35 -2.67 -71.58
N ARG A 55 65.64 -1.57 -71.86
CA ARG A 55 66.12 -0.46 -72.70
C ARG A 55 65.35 0.83 -72.42
N ALA A 56 65.89 1.94 -72.91
CA ALA A 56 65.24 3.24 -72.90
C ALA A 56 65.39 3.92 -74.27
N ASP A 57 64.33 4.59 -74.72
CA ASP A 57 64.33 5.42 -75.93
C ASP A 57 64.21 6.89 -75.50
N LEU A 58 65.21 7.71 -75.82
CA LEU A 58 65.22 9.14 -75.47
C LEU A 58 64.56 9.93 -76.60
N GLU A 59 63.64 10.84 -76.25
CA GLU A 59 63.05 11.83 -77.16
C GLU A 59 62.46 11.22 -78.45
N GLN A 60 62.04 9.95 -78.39
CA GLN A 60 61.44 9.28 -79.53
C GLN A 60 59.93 9.56 -79.54
N ARG A 61 59.43 10.07 -80.68
CA ARG A 61 58.00 10.36 -80.86
C ARG A 61 57.13 9.13 -80.58
N GLN A 62 56.16 9.28 -79.69
CA GLN A 62 55.15 8.27 -79.36
C GLN A 62 53.77 8.84 -79.71
N GLY A 63 53.24 8.49 -80.88
CA GLY A 63 52.01 9.08 -81.38
C GLY A 63 52.16 10.59 -81.57
N GLU A 64 51.36 11.38 -80.85
CA GLU A 64 51.37 12.85 -80.94
C GLU A 64 52.34 13.54 -79.98
N ILE A 65 52.88 12.83 -78.99
CA ILE A 65 53.78 13.40 -77.99
C ILE A 65 55.23 12.98 -78.24
N ILE A 66 56.17 13.76 -77.72
CA ILE A 66 57.58 13.38 -77.60
C ILE A 66 57.88 13.29 -76.09
N PRO A 67 57.93 12.08 -75.53
CA PRO A 67 58.31 11.90 -74.14
C PRO A 67 59.81 12.11 -73.93
N ASP A 68 60.20 12.52 -72.73
CA ASP A 68 61.62 12.66 -72.39
C ASP A 68 62.37 11.33 -72.49
N VAL A 69 61.84 10.28 -71.84
CA VAL A 69 62.35 8.92 -71.92
C VAL A 69 61.19 7.92 -71.93
N VAL A 70 61.28 6.92 -72.79
CA VAL A 70 60.40 5.74 -72.76
C VAL A 70 61.22 4.52 -72.36
N VAL A 71 60.97 3.98 -71.17
CA VAL A 71 61.67 2.78 -70.68
C VAL A 71 60.83 1.53 -70.93
N HIS A 72 61.47 0.41 -71.26
CA HIS A 72 60.80 -0.85 -71.63
C HIS A 72 61.21 -1.98 -70.69
N SER A 73 60.24 -2.80 -70.28
CA SER A 73 60.47 -3.98 -69.43
C SER A 73 59.31 -4.97 -69.58
N GLY A 74 59.61 -6.24 -69.83
CA GLY A 74 58.63 -7.32 -69.87
C GLY A 74 57.51 -7.09 -70.89
N GLY A 75 57.84 -6.56 -72.07
CA GLY A 75 56.88 -6.25 -73.13
C GLY A 75 55.97 -5.04 -72.86
N ARG A 76 56.21 -4.29 -71.77
CA ARG A 76 55.51 -3.05 -71.42
C ARG A 76 56.46 -1.87 -71.50
N ARG A 77 55.88 -0.68 -71.66
CA ARG A 77 56.60 0.59 -71.66
C ARG A 77 56.06 1.54 -70.59
N LEU A 78 56.95 2.38 -70.07
CA LEU A 78 56.64 3.47 -69.14
C LEU A 78 57.26 4.75 -69.69
N ILE A 79 56.44 5.79 -69.78
CA ILE A 79 56.89 7.15 -70.07
C ILE A 79 57.44 7.76 -68.78
N VAL A 80 58.61 8.39 -68.87
CA VAL A 80 59.24 9.11 -67.77
C VAL A 80 59.51 10.53 -68.25
N GLU A 81 58.83 11.49 -67.63
CA GLU A 81 59.04 12.93 -67.83
C GLU A 81 59.88 13.50 -66.69
N PHE A 82 60.75 14.45 -67.00
CA PHE A 82 61.57 15.14 -66.02
C PHE A 82 61.17 16.62 -65.93
N MET A 83 60.58 17.01 -64.81
CA MET A 83 60.25 18.41 -64.53
C MET A 83 61.48 19.13 -63.97
N VAL A 84 61.93 20.19 -64.64
CA VAL A 84 63.03 21.07 -64.14
C VAL A 84 62.54 22.50 -63.87
N THR A 85 61.65 23.01 -64.71
CA THR A 85 61.00 24.32 -64.59
C THR A 85 59.49 24.20 -64.56
N HIS A 86 58.96 23.43 -65.50
CA HIS A 86 57.54 23.29 -65.74
C HIS A 86 57.17 21.81 -65.65
N ALA A 87 56.05 21.54 -64.98
CA ALA A 87 55.41 20.24 -64.99
C ALA A 87 54.86 19.94 -66.40
N CYS A 88 54.57 18.67 -66.64
CA CYS A 88 53.86 18.20 -67.82
C CYS A 88 52.52 18.93 -67.94
N ASP A 89 52.25 19.53 -69.09
CA ASP A 89 50.98 20.23 -69.32
C ASP A 89 49.80 19.26 -69.47
N GLU A 90 48.59 19.74 -69.23
CA GLU A 90 47.37 18.92 -69.29
C GLU A 90 47.11 18.35 -70.69
N THR A 91 47.56 19.05 -71.76
CA THR A 91 47.37 18.55 -73.13
C THR A 91 48.21 17.29 -73.36
N LYS A 92 49.47 17.29 -72.90
CA LYS A 92 50.38 16.15 -72.97
C LYS A 92 49.90 15.02 -72.07
N ILE A 93 49.45 15.32 -70.84
CA ILE A 93 48.86 14.32 -69.93
C ILE A 93 47.64 13.65 -70.57
N GLU A 94 46.75 14.42 -71.20
CA GLU A 94 45.56 13.88 -71.86
C GLU A 94 45.92 12.96 -73.04
N ARG A 95 46.93 13.30 -73.84
CA ARG A 95 47.46 12.40 -74.88
C ARG A 95 48.05 11.11 -74.30
N ILE A 96 48.76 11.19 -73.17
CA ILE A 96 49.26 10.02 -72.45
C ILE A 96 48.09 9.12 -71.99
N ARG A 97 47.01 9.70 -71.44
CA ARG A 97 45.80 8.97 -71.05
C ARG A 97 45.15 8.28 -72.25
N GLN A 98 45.03 8.96 -73.39
CA GLN A 98 44.47 8.40 -74.63
C GLN A 98 45.29 7.22 -75.19
N MET A 99 46.61 7.26 -75.03
CA MET A 99 47.49 6.14 -75.40
C MET A 99 47.41 4.96 -74.43
N ASP A 100 46.81 5.15 -73.25
CA ASP A 100 46.76 4.20 -72.15
C ASP A 100 48.13 3.59 -71.80
N VAL A 101 49.14 4.45 -71.69
CA VAL A 101 50.51 4.08 -71.32
C VAL A 101 50.85 4.64 -69.95
N GLY A 102 51.47 3.83 -69.09
CA GLY A 102 51.94 4.30 -67.80
C GLY A 102 52.93 5.45 -67.96
N ALA A 103 52.74 6.53 -67.22
CA ALA A 103 53.62 7.68 -67.24
C ALA A 103 53.84 8.21 -65.83
N ILE A 104 55.10 8.51 -65.53
CA ILE A 104 55.46 9.20 -64.30
C ILE A 104 56.22 10.48 -64.63
N GLU A 105 56.06 11.47 -63.76
CA GLU A 105 56.90 12.66 -63.76
C GLU A 105 57.83 12.61 -62.55
N VAL A 106 59.11 12.90 -62.77
CA VAL A 106 60.12 13.05 -61.73
C VAL A 106 60.44 14.53 -61.60
N ASP A 107 60.17 15.08 -60.42
CA ASP A 107 60.39 16.50 -60.12
C ASP A 107 61.83 16.76 -59.69
N LEU A 108 62.60 17.38 -60.59
CA LEU A 108 63.98 17.79 -60.40
C LEU A 108 64.13 19.30 -60.15
N SER A 109 63.03 20.05 -60.00
CA SER A 109 63.06 21.52 -59.89
C SER A 109 63.91 22.02 -58.71
N GLY A 110 63.93 21.26 -57.61
CA GLY A 110 64.74 21.54 -56.42
C GLY A 110 66.19 21.04 -56.44
N TYR A 111 66.67 20.45 -57.54
CA TYR A 111 67.96 19.73 -57.58
C TYR A 111 69.04 20.39 -58.45
N ARG A 112 68.86 21.66 -58.84
CA ARG A 112 69.77 22.38 -59.75
C ARG A 112 71.20 22.54 -59.22
N ASP A 113 71.33 22.78 -57.92
CA ASP A 113 72.63 23.00 -57.26
C ASP A 113 73.21 21.71 -56.64
N ALA A 114 72.59 20.55 -56.89
CA ALA A 114 73.04 19.27 -56.35
C ALA A 114 74.34 18.81 -57.03
N ASN A 115 75.24 18.18 -56.27
CA ASN A 115 76.44 17.58 -56.87
C ASN A 115 76.10 16.32 -57.70
N ALA A 116 77.01 15.86 -58.54
CA ALA A 116 76.76 14.74 -59.47
C ALA A 116 76.26 13.45 -58.78
N ALA A 117 76.76 13.12 -57.59
CA ALA A 117 76.36 11.92 -56.86
C ALA A 117 74.94 12.06 -56.27
N GLN A 118 74.63 13.22 -55.68
CA GLN A 118 73.30 13.55 -55.17
C GLN A 118 72.28 13.60 -56.31
N LEU A 119 72.66 14.21 -57.43
CA LEU A 119 71.80 14.37 -58.59
C LEU A 119 71.44 13.01 -59.22
N ALA A 120 72.43 12.12 -59.36
CA ALA A 120 72.18 10.78 -59.87
C ALA A 120 71.21 9.99 -58.98
N LYS A 121 71.36 10.08 -57.67
CA LYS A 121 70.46 9.42 -56.71
C LYS A 121 69.06 10.04 -56.72
N ALA A 122 68.96 11.37 -56.85
CA ALA A 122 67.70 12.09 -56.98
C ALA A 122 66.92 11.65 -58.21
N ILE A 123 67.53 11.73 -59.40
CA ILE A 123 66.95 11.30 -60.68
C ILE A 123 66.44 9.87 -60.58
N LEU A 124 67.27 8.96 -60.09
CA LEU A 124 66.92 7.54 -60.10
C LEU A 124 65.92 7.17 -59.00
N PHE A 125 65.97 7.75 -57.80
CA PHE A 125 65.23 7.22 -56.64
C PHE A 125 64.62 8.24 -55.67
N ASP A 126 65.34 9.32 -55.35
CA ASP A 126 64.97 10.15 -54.19
C ASP A 126 64.07 11.34 -54.54
N ALA A 127 64.16 11.88 -55.77
CA ALA A 127 63.35 13.02 -56.18
C ALA A 127 61.85 12.69 -56.13
N PRO A 128 60.98 13.65 -55.74
CA PRO A 128 59.54 13.47 -55.76
C PRO A 128 59.09 13.00 -57.14
N ARG A 129 58.17 12.05 -57.15
CA ARG A 129 57.69 11.44 -58.38
C ARG A 129 56.25 11.02 -58.24
N HIS A 130 55.46 11.28 -59.25
CA HIS A 130 54.04 11.00 -59.23
C HIS A 130 53.59 10.42 -60.57
N TRP A 131 52.49 9.70 -60.57
CA TRP A 131 51.90 9.16 -61.78
C TRP A 131 51.13 10.26 -62.51
N LEU A 132 51.43 10.44 -63.79
CA LEU A 132 50.61 11.24 -64.70
C LEU A 132 49.42 10.42 -65.23
N HIS A 133 49.69 9.14 -65.52
CA HIS A 133 48.68 8.14 -65.89
C HIS A 133 49.16 6.75 -65.53
N ASN A 134 48.26 5.87 -65.11
CA ASN A 134 48.54 4.45 -64.97
C ASN A 134 47.34 3.63 -65.49
N PRO A 135 47.51 2.78 -66.51
CA PRO A 135 46.42 2.00 -67.11
C PRO A 135 45.62 1.13 -66.13
N ARG A 136 46.21 0.80 -64.98
CA ARG A 136 45.57 -0.04 -63.97
C ARG A 136 44.61 0.71 -63.06
N THR A 137 44.55 2.05 -63.12
CA THR A 137 43.64 2.85 -62.28
C THR A 137 42.18 2.60 -62.59
N ALA A 138 41.81 2.47 -63.87
CA ALA A 138 40.43 2.20 -64.29
C ALA A 138 39.92 0.86 -63.73
N ALA A 139 40.73 -0.20 -63.83
CA ALA A 139 40.39 -1.51 -63.29
C ALA A 139 40.25 -1.47 -61.75
N ALA A 140 41.17 -0.79 -61.06
CA ALA A 140 41.10 -0.65 -59.61
C ALA A 140 39.88 0.19 -59.15
N ALA A 141 39.49 1.22 -59.90
CA ALA A 141 38.31 2.02 -59.61
C ALA A 141 37.02 1.20 -59.80
N ALA A 142 36.96 0.37 -60.84
CA ALA A 142 35.86 -0.56 -61.05
C ALA A 142 35.73 -1.59 -59.92
N LEU A 143 36.86 -2.10 -59.39
CA LEU A 143 36.84 -2.99 -58.22
C LEU A 143 36.29 -2.31 -56.96
N ILE A 144 36.68 -1.05 -56.69
CA ILE A 144 36.13 -0.27 -55.58
C ILE A 144 34.63 -0.05 -55.75
N ALA A 145 34.20 0.36 -56.95
CA ALA A 145 32.78 0.56 -57.25
C ALA A 145 31.97 -0.74 -57.09
N GLN A 146 32.52 -1.88 -57.51
CA GLN A 146 31.89 -3.19 -57.32
C GLN A 146 31.75 -3.53 -55.83
N ARG A 147 32.80 -3.38 -55.02
CA ARG A 147 32.73 -3.61 -53.57
C ARG A 147 31.70 -2.71 -52.88
N LYS A 148 31.58 -1.45 -53.32
CA LYS A 148 30.54 -0.52 -52.83
C LYS A 148 29.15 -0.99 -53.21
N ALA A 149 28.95 -1.40 -54.47
CA ALA A 149 27.68 -1.92 -54.95
C ALA A 149 27.29 -3.23 -54.24
N ASP A 150 28.23 -4.15 -54.03
CA ASP A 150 28.01 -5.42 -53.33
C ASP A 150 27.59 -5.19 -51.88
N ARG A 151 28.27 -4.30 -51.15
CA ARG A 151 27.88 -3.94 -49.77
C ARG A 151 26.52 -3.26 -49.71
N ALA A 152 26.20 -2.38 -50.66
CA ALA A 152 24.89 -1.76 -50.76
C ALA A 152 23.80 -2.80 -51.07
N ALA A 153 24.07 -3.76 -51.96
CA ALA A 153 23.15 -4.84 -52.28
C ALA A 153 22.94 -5.80 -51.10
N GLU A 154 24.01 -6.18 -50.38
CA GLU A 154 23.93 -6.99 -49.17
C GLU A 154 23.11 -6.28 -48.08
N ARG A 155 23.33 -4.97 -47.88
CA ARG A 155 22.54 -4.15 -46.97
C ARG A 155 21.06 -4.15 -47.38
N ALA A 156 20.76 -3.86 -48.64
CA ALA A 156 19.39 -3.84 -49.15
C ALA A 156 18.69 -5.19 -49.00
N ALA A 157 19.40 -6.30 -49.27
CA ALA A 157 18.89 -7.65 -49.08
C ALA A 157 18.58 -7.94 -47.60
N ARG A 158 19.45 -7.51 -46.67
CA ARG A 158 19.21 -7.65 -45.22
C ARG A 158 18.00 -6.84 -44.74
N VAL A 159 17.86 -5.60 -45.22
CA VAL A 159 16.69 -4.75 -44.96
C VAL A 159 15.42 -5.42 -45.47
N ALA A 160 15.41 -5.86 -46.74
CA ALA A 160 14.27 -6.51 -47.36
C ALA A 160 13.88 -7.81 -46.63
N ALA A 161 14.85 -8.65 -46.27
CA ALA A 161 14.60 -9.89 -45.53
C ALA A 161 13.98 -9.64 -44.16
N ALA A 162 14.48 -8.66 -43.41
CA ALA A 162 13.93 -8.29 -42.10
C ALA A 162 12.55 -7.62 -42.22
N ALA A 163 12.36 -6.74 -43.21
CA ALA A 163 11.08 -6.10 -43.49
C ALA A 163 10.01 -7.13 -43.88
N ALA A 164 10.36 -8.13 -44.70
CA ALA A 164 9.44 -9.20 -45.10
C ALA A 164 8.99 -10.09 -43.92
N ARG A 165 9.80 -10.18 -42.86
CA ARG A 165 9.44 -10.89 -41.61
C ARG A 165 8.48 -10.09 -40.75
N TYR A 166 8.42 -8.76 -40.92
CA TYR A 166 7.57 -7.93 -40.10
C TYR A 166 6.12 -8.00 -40.58
N VAL A 167 5.28 -8.64 -39.78
CA VAL A 167 3.82 -8.62 -39.95
C VAL A 167 3.22 -7.88 -38.76
N HIS A 168 2.69 -6.68 -39.00
CA HIS A 168 2.09 -5.89 -37.95
C HIS A 168 0.90 -6.61 -37.32
N LYS A 169 0.98 -6.88 -36.02
CA LYS A 169 -0.11 -7.49 -35.24
C LYS A 169 -1.06 -6.41 -34.73
N ARG A 170 -2.32 -6.49 -35.16
CA ARG A 170 -3.38 -5.58 -34.68
C ARG A 170 -3.99 -6.10 -33.36
N PRO A 171 -4.61 -5.21 -32.57
CA PRO A 171 -5.45 -5.63 -31.46
C PRO A 171 -6.47 -6.69 -31.87
N SER A 172 -6.59 -7.74 -31.07
CA SER A 172 -7.58 -8.81 -31.29
C SER A 172 -8.93 -8.43 -30.68
N THR A 173 -10.04 -8.74 -31.34
CA THR A 173 -11.36 -8.68 -30.71
C THR A 173 -11.59 -9.85 -29.77
N ASP A 174 -10.98 -11.00 -30.10
CA ASP A 174 -11.06 -12.21 -29.29
C ASP A 174 -10.05 -12.13 -28.15
N ARG A 175 -10.47 -12.64 -26.99
CA ARG A 175 -9.60 -12.77 -25.82
C ARG A 175 -8.52 -13.81 -26.12
N GLY A 176 -7.26 -13.49 -25.83
CA GLY A 176 -6.17 -14.45 -25.91
C GLY A 176 -6.21 -15.46 -24.76
N ASP A 177 -5.34 -16.46 -24.83
CA ASP A 177 -5.13 -17.51 -23.82
C ASP A 177 -3.86 -17.26 -22.97
N GLY A 178 -3.34 -16.03 -22.99
CA GLY A 178 -2.12 -15.64 -22.32
C GLY A 178 -2.27 -15.51 -20.80
N ARG A 179 -1.25 -15.98 -20.05
CA ARG A 179 -1.27 -15.97 -18.58
C ARG A 179 -1.30 -14.56 -18.01
N PHE A 180 -0.59 -13.61 -18.63
CA PHE A 180 -0.53 -12.24 -18.13
C PHE A 180 -1.78 -11.46 -18.53
N GLU A 181 -2.29 -11.69 -19.73
CA GLU A 181 -3.59 -11.16 -20.17
C GLU A 181 -4.70 -11.50 -19.17
N ASP A 182 -4.80 -12.77 -18.79
CA ASP A 182 -5.80 -13.23 -17.82
C ASP A 182 -5.64 -12.58 -16.45
N ALA A 183 -4.42 -12.51 -15.93
CA ALA A 183 -4.13 -11.89 -14.64
C ALA A 183 -4.54 -10.40 -14.62
N VAL A 184 -4.11 -9.63 -15.62
CA VAL A 184 -4.42 -8.20 -15.73
C VAL A 184 -5.92 -7.96 -15.90
N ARG A 185 -6.63 -8.81 -16.66
CA ARG A 185 -8.08 -8.74 -16.80
C ARG A 185 -8.82 -9.02 -15.49
N GLN A 186 -8.36 -10.00 -14.71
CA GLN A 186 -8.92 -10.28 -13.38
C GLN A 186 -8.72 -9.12 -12.39
N GLU A 187 -7.68 -8.32 -12.58
CA GLU A 187 -7.45 -7.08 -11.82
C GLU A 187 -8.23 -5.87 -12.37
N GLY A 188 -9.09 -6.06 -13.37
CA GLY A 188 -9.94 -5.00 -13.93
C GLY A 188 -9.22 -4.06 -14.91
N MET A 189 -7.96 -4.37 -15.27
CA MET A 189 -7.12 -3.53 -16.13
C MET A 189 -7.19 -3.92 -17.62
N GLY A 190 -8.18 -4.72 -18.02
CA GLY A 190 -8.32 -5.20 -19.40
C GLY A 190 -8.44 -4.12 -20.48
N LYS A 191 -8.77 -2.87 -20.10
CA LYS A 191 -8.83 -1.71 -21.01
C LYS A 191 -7.46 -1.08 -21.30
N LEU A 192 -6.42 -1.45 -20.55
CA LEU A 192 -5.06 -0.91 -20.67
C LEU A 192 -4.16 -1.80 -21.52
N ILE A 193 -4.64 -2.99 -21.91
CA ILE A 193 -3.92 -3.94 -22.77
C ILE A 193 -4.64 -4.06 -24.11
N ASN A 194 -3.99 -4.73 -25.08
CA ASN A 194 -4.47 -4.85 -26.45
C ASN A 194 -4.64 -3.49 -27.14
N LEU A 195 -3.77 -2.52 -26.79
CA LEU A 195 -3.75 -1.18 -27.37
C LEU A 195 -3.02 -1.19 -28.72
N PRO A 196 -3.49 -0.41 -29.72
CA PRO A 196 -2.80 -0.27 -30.99
C PRO A 196 -1.51 0.53 -30.80
N VAL A 197 -0.36 -0.07 -31.10
CA VAL A 197 0.96 0.56 -30.99
C VAL A 197 1.85 0.16 -32.16
N LEU A 198 2.75 1.06 -32.57
CA LEU A 198 3.74 0.76 -33.60
C LEU A 198 4.68 -0.36 -33.12
N GLY A 199 5.20 -1.17 -34.06
CA GLY A 199 6.12 -2.25 -33.71
C GLY A 199 5.49 -3.47 -33.03
N ALA A 200 4.16 -3.54 -32.88
CA ALA A 200 3.48 -4.68 -32.27
C ALA A 200 3.76 -6.04 -32.97
N GLY A 201 4.13 -6.02 -34.25
CA GLY A 201 4.55 -7.20 -35.02
C GLY A 201 5.92 -7.78 -34.64
N CYS A 202 6.69 -7.14 -33.77
CA CYS A 202 8.03 -7.61 -33.38
C CYS A 202 8.00 -8.76 -32.36
N PHE A 203 6.84 -9.06 -31.79
CA PHE A 203 6.68 -10.08 -30.75
C PHE A 203 6.02 -11.34 -31.30
N THR A 204 6.39 -12.52 -30.79
CA THR A 204 5.84 -13.82 -31.21
C THR A 204 4.47 -14.11 -30.58
N VAL A 205 4.19 -13.55 -29.39
CA VAL A 205 2.91 -13.66 -28.67
C VAL A 205 1.85 -12.64 -29.17
N THR A 206 0.63 -12.70 -28.63
CA THR A 206 -0.45 -11.76 -28.96
C THR A 206 -0.15 -10.35 -28.42
N VAL A 207 -0.78 -9.32 -29.01
CA VAL A 207 -0.60 -7.92 -28.56
C VAL A 207 -0.99 -7.76 -27.09
N ALA A 208 -2.11 -8.37 -26.70
CA ALA A 208 -2.60 -8.33 -25.33
C ALA A 208 -1.61 -8.96 -24.34
N GLU A 209 -0.98 -10.09 -24.68
CA GLU A 209 -0.13 -10.83 -23.75
C GLU A 209 1.18 -10.10 -23.41
N TRP A 210 1.93 -9.60 -24.41
CA TRP A 210 3.18 -8.89 -24.09
C TRP A 210 2.90 -7.54 -23.42
N GLN A 211 1.82 -6.86 -23.78
CA GLN A 211 1.39 -5.62 -23.11
C GLN A 211 0.96 -5.87 -21.67
N ALA A 212 0.27 -6.99 -21.42
CA ALA A 212 -0.12 -7.40 -20.08
C ALA A 212 1.10 -7.76 -19.22
N TYR A 213 2.13 -8.38 -19.79
CA TYR A 213 3.39 -8.60 -19.08
C TYR A 213 4.06 -7.28 -18.64
N VAL A 214 4.15 -6.31 -19.56
CA VAL A 214 4.69 -4.98 -19.23
C VAL A 214 3.88 -4.32 -18.11
N LEU A 215 2.54 -4.35 -18.22
CA LEU A 215 1.65 -3.76 -17.22
C LEU A 215 1.74 -4.47 -15.86
N ALA A 216 1.74 -5.79 -15.85
CA ALA A 216 1.92 -6.59 -14.63
C ALA A 216 3.23 -6.26 -13.93
N THR A 217 4.31 -6.07 -14.69
CA THR A 217 5.62 -5.69 -14.16
C THR A 217 5.59 -4.29 -13.53
N ILE A 218 4.93 -3.32 -14.19
CA ILE A 218 4.76 -1.95 -13.67
C ILE A 218 3.98 -1.93 -12.36
N THR A 219 2.91 -2.73 -12.28
CA THR A 219 2.01 -2.78 -11.11
C THR A 219 2.66 -3.42 -9.88
N MET A 220 3.88 -3.95 -9.99
CA MET A 220 4.69 -4.34 -8.84
C MET A 220 5.24 -3.13 -8.06
N GLY A 221 5.09 -1.92 -8.59
CA GLY A 221 5.52 -0.68 -7.93
C GLY A 221 7.03 -0.44 -7.93
N GLN A 222 7.79 -1.22 -8.70
CA GLN A 222 9.24 -1.07 -8.83
C GLN A 222 9.60 -0.24 -10.07
N PRO A 223 10.67 0.57 -10.03
CA PRO A 223 11.18 1.25 -11.22
C PRO A 223 11.64 0.25 -12.28
N ILE A 224 11.25 0.49 -13.53
CA ILE A 224 11.61 -0.37 -14.66
C ILE A 224 12.20 0.41 -15.83
N THR A 225 13.09 -0.25 -16.57
CA THR A 225 13.66 0.23 -17.83
C THR A 225 13.21 -0.67 -18.97
N ILE A 226 13.18 -0.13 -20.19
CA ILE A 226 12.78 -0.89 -21.39
C ILE A 226 13.79 -2.02 -21.66
N ASP A 227 15.09 -1.79 -21.45
CA ASP A 227 16.12 -2.82 -21.63
C ASP A 227 15.91 -4.02 -20.70
N ARG A 228 15.49 -3.79 -19.46
CA ARG A 228 15.16 -4.87 -18.50
C ARG A 228 13.95 -5.68 -18.97
N LEU A 229 12.92 -5.02 -19.48
CA LEU A 229 11.74 -5.71 -20.05
C LEU A 229 12.14 -6.54 -21.28
N LEU A 230 12.92 -5.96 -22.18
CA LEU A 230 13.39 -6.64 -23.39
C LEU A 230 14.26 -7.85 -23.05
N GLY A 231 15.20 -7.73 -22.12
CA GLY A 231 16.02 -8.86 -21.69
C GLY A 231 15.18 -10.03 -21.19
N LYS A 232 14.12 -9.74 -20.42
CA LYS A 232 13.20 -10.79 -19.95
C LYS A 232 12.29 -11.34 -21.05
N MET A 233 11.83 -10.52 -21.98
CA MET A 233 11.08 -11.01 -23.14
C MET A 233 11.93 -11.85 -24.09
N ASP A 234 13.22 -11.54 -24.22
CA ASP A 234 14.18 -12.31 -25.00
C ASP A 234 14.43 -13.69 -24.36
N GLU A 235 14.66 -13.73 -23.04
CA GLU A 235 14.74 -14.99 -22.27
C GLU A 235 13.48 -15.88 -22.44
N LEU A 236 12.31 -15.27 -22.61
CA LEU A 236 11.04 -15.97 -22.84
C LEU A 236 10.81 -16.37 -24.31
N GLY A 237 11.69 -15.98 -25.24
CA GLY A 237 11.55 -16.24 -26.67
C GLY A 237 10.43 -15.43 -27.34
N TRP A 238 10.09 -14.27 -26.78
CA TRP A 238 8.95 -13.47 -27.22
C TRP A 238 9.28 -12.45 -28.30
N ILE A 239 10.55 -12.21 -28.58
CA ILE A 239 11.01 -11.30 -29.64
C ILE A 239 11.34 -12.14 -30.88
N GLU A 240 10.83 -11.74 -32.05
CA GLU A 240 11.19 -12.41 -33.30
C GLU A 240 12.73 -12.31 -33.51
N PRO A 241 13.43 -13.43 -33.75
CA PRO A 241 14.89 -13.47 -33.96
C PRO A 241 15.49 -12.37 -34.86
N SER A 242 14.78 -12.02 -35.94
CA SER A 242 15.16 -11.00 -36.93
C SER A 242 15.25 -9.59 -36.33
N PHE A 243 14.61 -9.36 -35.18
CA PHE A 243 14.52 -8.06 -34.51
C PHE A 243 15.29 -7.98 -33.17
N GLN A 244 15.84 -9.09 -32.66
CA GLN A 244 16.54 -9.13 -31.36
C GLN A 244 17.79 -8.25 -31.32
N ARG A 245 18.54 -8.16 -32.44
CA ARG A 245 19.80 -7.39 -32.54
C ARG A 245 19.89 -6.63 -33.86
N LEU A 246 18.86 -5.84 -34.12
CA LEU A 246 18.76 -5.06 -35.36
C LEU A 246 19.58 -3.76 -35.23
N PRO A 247 20.59 -3.53 -36.10
CA PRO A 247 21.34 -2.27 -36.09
C PRO A 247 20.41 -1.08 -36.35
N PHE A 248 20.67 0.06 -35.70
CA PHE A 248 19.85 1.27 -35.84
C PHE A 248 19.66 1.69 -37.31
N SER A 249 20.74 1.64 -38.10
CA SER A 249 20.69 2.01 -39.51
C SER A 249 19.80 1.08 -40.34
N ILE A 250 19.73 -0.21 -40.02
CA ILE A 250 18.83 -1.16 -40.70
C ILE A 250 17.39 -0.96 -40.23
N ALA A 251 17.19 -0.70 -38.93
CA ALA A 251 15.87 -0.41 -38.37
C ALA A 251 15.25 0.86 -38.98
N ALA A 252 16.06 1.89 -39.23
CA ALA A 252 15.63 3.10 -39.91
C ALA A 252 15.14 2.80 -41.34
N ASP A 253 15.93 2.09 -42.15
CA ASP A 253 15.54 1.70 -43.51
C ASP A 253 14.24 0.86 -43.51
N ILE A 254 14.03 -0.03 -42.54
CA ILE A 254 12.79 -0.81 -42.43
C ILE A 254 11.60 0.09 -42.08
N ALA A 255 11.80 1.08 -41.20
CA ALA A 255 10.75 2.04 -40.84
C ALA A 255 10.33 2.93 -42.02
N GLU A 256 11.26 3.25 -42.94
CA GLU A 256 10.94 3.95 -44.19
C GLU A 256 10.06 3.09 -45.12
N LEU A 257 10.33 1.78 -45.20
CA LEU A 257 9.55 0.84 -46.00
C LEU A 257 8.17 0.53 -45.38
N ASN A 258 8.08 0.53 -44.04
CA ASN A 258 6.86 0.21 -43.32
C ASN A 258 6.65 1.18 -42.14
N PRO A 259 5.76 2.19 -42.28
CA PRO A 259 5.49 3.16 -41.21
C PRO A 259 4.92 2.57 -39.91
N LEU A 260 4.41 1.34 -39.94
CA LEU A 260 3.92 0.64 -38.75
C LEU A 260 5.03 -0.05 -37.95
N PHE A 261 6.22 -0.18 -38.55
CA PHE A 261 7.38 -0.79 -37.91
C PHE A 261 7.95 0.13 -36.82
N ALA A 262 8.32 -0.50 -35.70
CA ALA A 262 9.21 0.05 -34.71
C ALA A 262 10.00 -1.13 -34.13
N THR A 263 11.23 -0.88 -33.68
CA THR A 263 12.02 -1.90 -32.98
C THR A 263 11.28 -2.42 -31.74
N PRO A 264 11.61 -3.60 -31.20
CA PRO A 264 11.03 -4.09 -29.95
C PRO A 264 11.07 -3.03 -28.82
N TYR A 265 12.19 -2.31 -28.72
CA TYR A 265 12.35 -1.16 -27.82
C TYR A 265 11.32 -0.06 -28.11
N GLY A 266 11.19 0.34 -29.37
CA GLY A 266 10.22 1.33 -29.81
C GLY A 266 8.78 0.92 -29.51
N ALA A 267 8.42 -0.35 -29.74
CA ALA A 267 7.08 -0.87 -29.48
C ALA A 267 6.70 -0.80 -28.01
N ILE A 268 7.59 -1.21 -27.11
CA ILE A 268 7.38 -1.08 -25.65
C ILE A 268 7.30 0.39 -25.27
N ARG A 269 8.17 1.26 -25.81
CA ARG A 269 8.13 2.70 -25.54
C ARG A 269 6.78 3.31 -25.95
N PHE A 270 6.28 3.00 -27.14
CA PHE A 270 4.98 3.49 -27.61
C PHE A 270 3.82 3.01 -26.72
N TYR A 271 3.87 1.76 -26.25
CA TYR A 271 2.90 1.25 -25.29
C TYR A 271 2.97 1.96 -23.94
N LEU A 272 4.17 2.14 -23.38
CA LEU A 272 4.38 2.86 -22.13
C LEU A 272 3.91 4.33 -22.24
N SER A 273 4.14 4.97 -23.38
CA SER A 273 3.58 6.29 -23.69
C SER A 273 2.05 6.28 -23.75
N ALA A 274 1.44 5.27 -24.38
CA ALA A 274 -0.02 5.12 -24.42
C ALA A 274 -0.61 4.89 -23.01
N LEU A 275 0.10 4.20 -22.13
CA LEU A 275 -0.26 4.07 -20.71
C LEU A 275 -0.15 5.41 -19.97
N ARG A 276 0.90 6.18 -20.24
CA ARG A 276 1.09 7.52 -19.65
C ARG A 276 -0.02 8.49 -20.05
N GLU A 277 -0.44 8.48 -21.31
CA GLU A 277 -1.59 9.26 -21.80
C GLU A 277 -2.91 8.90 -21.08
N ARG A 278 -3.02 7.66 -20.60
CA ARG A 278 -4.15 7.17 -19.79
C ARG A 278 -3.91 7.36 -18.29
N SER A 279 -2.91 8.14 -17.92
CA SER A 279 -2.50 8.40 -16.54
C SER A 279 -2.13 7.12 -15.77
N ALA A 280 -1.71 6.05 -16.44
CA ALA A 280 -1.38 4.77 -15.82
C ALA A 280 0.11 4.68 -15.41
N THR A 281 1.00 5.36 -16.13
CA THR A 281 2.45 5.35 -15.90
C THR A 281 3.03 6.75 -15.80
N GLN A 282 4.21 6.85 -15.20
CA GLN A 282 5.05 8.04 -15.15
C GLN A 282 6.46 7.69 -15.64
N GLU A 283 7.17 8.67 -16.18
CA GLU A 283 8.51 8.50 -16.74
C GLU A 283 9.44 9.62 -16.28
N HIS A 284 10.66 9.25 -15.89
CA HIS A 284 11.73 10.17 -15.52
C HIS A 284 13.07 9.58 -15.96
N ASP A 285 13.80 10.28 -16.83
CA ASP A 285 15.10 9.85 -17.38
C ASP A 285 15.11 8.40 -17.91
N GLY A 286 14.06 8.01 -18.65
CA GLY A 286 13.94 6.67 -19.21
C GLY A 286 13.53 5.57 -18.22
N ILE A 287 13.32 5.93 -16.95
CA ILE A 287 12.81 5.05 -15.90
C ILE A 287 11.30 5.21 -15.82
N TRP A 288 10.59 4.09 -15.96
CA TRP A 288 9.13 4.03 -15.92
C TRP A 288 8.63 3.47 -14.60
N MET A 289 7.54 4.05 -14.09
CA MET A 289 6.90 3.65 -12.84
C MET A 289 5.38 3.69 -12.98
N GLN A 290 4.68 2.98 -12.09
CA GLN A 290 3.23 3.13 -11.96
C GLN A 290 2.87 4.54 -11.49
N SER A 291 1.75 5.08 -11.96
CA SER A 291 1.22 6.33 -11.43
C SER A 291 0.49 6.10 -10.10
N ALA A 292 0.35 7.16 -9.30
CA ALA A 292 -0.50 7.12 -8.10
C ALA A 292 -1.97 6.78 -8.42
N LEU A 293 -2.47 7.24 -9.58
CA LEU A 293 -3.83 6.95 -10.02
C LEU A 293 -4.02 5.47 -10.35
N LEU A 294 -3.07 4.85 -11.06
CA LEU A 294 -3.11 3.41 -11.35
C LEU A 294 -3.04 2.59 -10.06
N ALA A 295 -2.17 2.99 -9.12
CA ALA A 295 -2.07 2.33 -7.83
C ALA A 295 -3.40 2.37 -7.07
N GLN A 296 -4.06 3.54 -7.01
CA GLN A 296 -5.37 3.71 -6.39
C GLN A 296 -6.45 2.87 -7.09
N GLN A 297 -6.46 2.85 -8.43
CA GLN A 297 -7.42 2.03 -9.19
C GLN A 297 -7.22 0.53 -8.95
N LEU A 298 -5.97 0.08 -8.87
CA LEU A 298 -5.61 -1.31 -8.58
C LEU A 298 -6.05 -1.72 -7.18
N GLU A 299 -5.78 -0.87 -6.18
CA GLU A 299 -6.25 -1.07 -4.80
C GLU A 299 -7.78 -1.11 -4.72
N ALA A 300 -8.47 -0.20 -5.40
CA ALA A 300 -9.93 -0.17 -5.44
C ALA A 300 -10.51 -1.42 -6.12
N ALA A 301 -9.93 -1.87 -7.24
CA ALA A 301 -10.34 -3.09 -7.93
C ALA A 301 -10.11 -4.34 -7.07
N ARG A 302 -8.93 -4.46 -6.44
CA ARG A 302 -8.62 -5.53 -5.49
C ARG A 302 -9.54 -5.50 -4.28
N ALA A 303 -9.84 -4.32 -3.74
CA ALA A 303 -10.78 -4.15 -2.64
C ALA A 303 -12.17 -4.63 -3.01
N LYS A 304 -12.69 -4.25 -4.19
CA LYS A 304 -13.99 -4.69 -4.70
C LYS A 304 -14.05 -6.20 -4.92
N ARG A 305 -12.99 -6.81 -5.46
CA ARG A 305 -12.92 -8.27 -5.67
C ARG A 305 -12.86 -9.05 -4.36
N LEU A 306 -12.08 -8.56 -3.39
CA LEU A 306 -11.89 -9.23 -2.09
C LEU A 306 -13.00 -8.88 -1.07
N ARG A 307 -13.85 -7.88 -1.35
CA ARG A 307 -14.92 -7.42 -0.47
C ARG A 307 -15.86 -8.56 -0.06
N PRO A 308 -16.42 -9.39 -0.98
CA PRO A 308 -17.31 -10.47 -0.57
C PRO A 308 -16.64 -11.52 0.34
N ILE A 309 -15.37 -11.85 0.05
CA ILE A 309 -14.59 -12.81 0.84
C ILE A 309 -14.34 -12.26 2.25
N ARG A 310 -13.88 -11.02 2.36
CA ARG A 310 -13.62 -10.36 3.66
C ARG A 310 -14.90 -10.23 4.50
N ARG A 311 -16.00 -9.84 3.86
CA ARG A 311 -17.31 -9.70 4.50
C ARG A 311 -17.86 -11.03 5.01
N ARG A 312 -17.72 -12.10 4.24
CA ARG A 312 -18.08 -13.46 4.69
C ARG A 312 -17.25 -13.87 5.91
N GLN A 313 -15.93 -13.65 5.86
CA GLN A 313 -15.04 -13.97 6.97
C GLN A 313 -15.41 -13.18 8.24
N GLU A 314 -15.68 -11.88 8.11
CA GLU A 314 -16.07 -11.03 9.24
C GLU A 314 -17.32 -11.56 9.97
N ILE A 315 -18.33 -12.03 9.23
CA ILE A 315 -19.53 -12.59 9.84
C ILE A 315 -19.25 -13.99 10.42
N GLN A 316 -18.39 -14.76 9.78
CA GLN A 316 -17.94 -16.05 10.33
C GLN A 316 -17.25 -15.85 11.68
N ASP A 317 -16.38 -14.85 11.80
CA ASP A 317 -15.65 -14.53 13.04
C ASP A 317 -16.58 -14.04 14.16
N LEU A 318 -17.74 -13.46 13.82
CA LEU A 318 -18.78 -13.08 14.79
C LEU A 318 -19.67 -14.26 15.21
N VAL A 319 -20.04 -15.12 14.27
CA VAL A 319 -21.01 -16.22 14.51
C VAL A 319 -20.35 -17.43 15.15
N MET A 320 -19.18 -17.84 14.65
CA MET A 320 -18.54 -19.09 15.10
C MET A 320 -18.23 -19.13 16.59
N PRO A 321 -17.80 -18.05 17.27
CA PRO A 321 -17.65 -18.05 18.73
C PRO A 321 -18.95 -18.35 19.48
N LEU A 322 -20.10 -17.85 19.00
CA LEU A 322 -21.40 -18.11 19.62
C LEU A 322 -21.78 -19.60 19.50
N ILE A 323 -21.54 -20.18 18.32
CA ILE A 323 -21.82 -21.60 18.06
C ILE A 323 -20.87 -22.51 18.83
N ASN A 324 -19.59 -22.16 18.90
CA ASN A 324 -18.58 -22.96 19.60
C ASN A 324 -18.78 -22.98 21.13
N ALA A 325 -19.51 -22.02 21.69
CA ALA A 325 -19.90 -22.00 23.10
C ALA A 325 -21.04 -22.97 23.43
N LEU A 326 -21.76 -23.49 22.43
CA LEU A 326 -22.89 -24.39 22.62
C LEU A 326 -22.44 -25.83 22.95
N PRO A 327 -23.25 -26.59 23.72
CA PRO A 327 -23.04 -28.02 23.91
C PRO A 327 -23.02 -28.81 22.58
N GLY A 328 -22.28 -29.91 22.56
CA GLY A 328 -22.09 -30.78 21.39
C GLY A 328 -23.37 -31.11 20.60
N PRO A 329 -24.45 -31.56 21.24
CA PRO A 329 -25.71 -31.88 20.57
C PRO A 329 -26.43 -30.67 19.94
N GLU A 330 -26.21 -29.45 20.45
CA GLU A 330 -26.87 -28.22 19.95
C GLU A 330 -26.15 -27.61 18.75
N ARG A 331 -24.84 -27.85 18.63
CA ARG A 331 -24.07 -27.51 17.42
C ARG A 331 -24.17 -28.58 16.34
N GLU A 332 -24.65 -29.78 16.68
CA GLU A 332 -24.75 -30.91 15.75
C GLU A 332 -25.77 -30.59 14.66
N GLY A 333 -25.35 -30.66 13.39
CA GLY A 333 -26.17 -30.29 12.23
C GLY A 333 -26.06 -28.83 11.78
N PHE A 334 -25.38 -27.95 12.52
CA PHE A 334 -25.07 -26.60 12.03
C PHE A 334 -23.83 -26.60 11.14
N ALA A 335 -23.97 -26.04 9.94
CA ALA A 335 -22.86 -25.75 9.04
C ALA A 335 -22.93 -24.28 8.62
N PHE A 336 -21.86 -23.53 8.87
CA PHE A 336 -21.80 -22.09 8.55
C PHE A 336 -22.08 -21.84 7.06
N ASP A 337 -21.55 -22.69 6.18
CA ASP A 337 -21.74 -22.53 4.73
C ASP A 337 -23.20 -22.72 4.31
N THR A 338 -23.90 -23.66 4.92
CA THR A 338 -25.33 -23.89 4.69
C THR A 338 -26.13 -22.69 5.19
N TRP A 339 -25.87 -22.22 6.42
CA TRP A 339 -26.54 -21.03 6.96
C TRP A 339 -26.26 -19.79 6.11
N ALA A 340 -25.02 -19.60 5.65
CA ALA A 340 -24.63 -18.45 4.84
C ALA A 340 -25.34 -18.41 3.47
N GLN A 341 -25.71 -19.57 2.92
CA GLN A 341 -26.44 -19.66 1.65
C GLN A 341 -27.96 -19.63 1.82
N THR A 342 -28.46 -19.99 2.99
CA THR A 342 -29.90 -20.04 3.29
C THR A 342 -30.44 -18.65 3.60
N GLU A 343 -31.70 -18.40 3.20
CA GLU A 343 -32.38 -17.15 3.54
C GLU A 343 -32.58 -17.03 5.05
N ILE A 344 -32.15 -15.90 5.63
CA ILE A 344 -32.26 -15.65 7.07
C ILE A 344 -33.70 -15.23 7.38
N PRO A 345 -34.41 -15.96 8.27
CA PRO A 345 -35.78 -15.61 8.66
C PRO A 345 -35.86 -14.16 9.18
N GLY A 346 -36.87 -13.41 8.72
CA GLY A 346 -37.08 -12.01 9.12
C GLY A 346 -36.31 -10.97 8.29
N LEU A 347 -35.24 -11.37 7.60
CA LEU A 347 -34.45 -10.46 6.74
C LEU A 347 -34.75 -10.60 5.25
N GLY A 348 -35.23 -11.76 4.79
CA GLY A 348 -35.60 -11.98 3.39
C GLY A 348 -34.41 -12.19 2.44
N HIS A 349 -33.19 -12.38 2.98
CA HIS A 349 -31.99 -12.61 2.19
C HIS A 349 -30.95 -13.43 2.98
N SER A 350 -29.99 -14.02 2.27
CA SER A 350 -28.88 -14.80 2.85
C SER A 350 -27.62 -13.95 3.06
N LEU A 351 -26.62 -14.48 3.78
CA LEU A 351 -25.28 -13.87 3.85
C LEU A 351 -24.62 -13.82 2.47
N ALA A 352 -24.79 -14.88 1.66
CA ALA A 352 -24.25 -14.97 0.30
C ALA A 352 -24.77 -13.84 -0.61
N HIS A 353 -26.00 -13.37 -0.38
CA HIS A 353 -26.50 -12.15 -1.02
C HIS A 353 -25.93 -10.88 -0.34
N ALA A 354 -25.98 -10.81 0.99
CA ALA A 354 -25.61 -9.62 1.75
C ALA A 354 -24.15 -9.17 1.56
N VAL A 355 -23.21 -10.10 1.31
CA VAL A 355 -21.81 -9.74 1.06
C VAL A 355 -21.62 -8.83 -0.18
N HIS A 356 -22.60 -8.83 -1.09
CA HIS A 356 -22.63 -7.99 -2.30
C HIS A 356 -23.41 -6.67 -2.15
N PHE A 357 -24.06 -6.44 -1.00
CA PHE A 357 -24.72 -5.17 -0.70
C PHE A 357 -23.81 -3.96 -0.85
N ASP A 358 -24.40 -2.77 -1.01
CA ASP A 358 -23.66 -1.52 -0.85
C ASP A 358 -23.10 -1.36 0.57
N ASP A 359 -22.38 -0.26 0.85
CA ASP A 359 -21.73 -0.10 2.16
C ASP A 359 -22.71 0.22 3.29
N GLU A 360 -23.82 0.90 3.01
CA GLU A 360 -24.84 1.24 4.00
C GLU A 360 -25.64 0.00 4.42
N GLN A 361 -26.13 -0.74 3.43
CA GLN A 361 -26.84 -2.00 3.62
C GLN A 361 -25.96 -3.05 4.33
N TRP A 362 -24.68 -3.15 3.95
CA TRP A 362 -23.74 -4.04 4.64
C TRP A 362 -23.54 -3.65 6.10
N PHE A 363 -23.36 -2.36 6.37
CA PHE A 363 -23.21 -1.88 7.75
C PHE A 363 -24.45 -2.20 8.59
N GLY A 364 -25.65 -2.04 8.03
CA GLY A 364 -26.90 -2.45 8.65
C GLY A 364 -26.92 -3.94 8.99
N PHE A 365 -26.61 -4.80 8.01
CA PHE A 365 -26.55 -6.24 8.20
C PHE A 365 -25.54 -6.66 9.27
N ARG A 366 -24.30 -6.16 9.17
CA ARG A 366 -23.23 -6.42 10.15
C ARG A 366 -23.67 -6.04 11.56
N LYS A 367 -24.29 -4.87 11.72
CA LYS A 367 -24.78 -4.37 13.01
C LYS A 367 -25.84 -5.27 13.63
N LEU A 368 -26.68 -5.93 12.83
CA LEU A 368 -27.66 -6.89 13.34
C LEU A 368 -26.96 -8.10 13.97
N VAL A 369 -25.97 -8.68 13.28
CA VAL A 369 -25.18 -9.82 13.78
C VAL A 369 -24.37 -9.43 15.02
N THR A 370 -23.73 -8.27 15.02
CA THR A 370 -23.01 -7.77 16.21
C THR A 370 -23.94 -7.57 17.39
N ARG A 371 -25.12 -6.96 17.19
CA ARG A 371 -26.11 -6.75 18.26
C ARG A 371 -26.65 -8.05 18.83
N LEU A 372 -26.77 -9.11 18.02
CA LEU A 372 -27.14 -10.42 18.52
C LEU A 372 -26.11 -10.92 19.54
N ALA A 373 -24.83 -10.90 19.18
CA ALA A 373 -23.73 -11.31 20.07
C ALA A 373 -23.69 -10.47 21.37
N GLU A 374 -23.81 -9.15 21.25
CA GLU A 374 -23.82 -8.22 22.39
C GLU A 374 -25.01 -8.48 23.34
N LYS A 375 -26.23 -8.61 22.80
CA LYS A 375 -27.44 -8.82 23.61
C LYS A 375 -27.45 -10.19 24.27
N LEU A 376 -26.94 -11.23 23.60
CA LEU A 376 -26.84 -12.56 24.20
C LEU A 376 -25.95 -12.53 25.46
N GLY A 377 -24.89 -11.72 25.46
CA GLY A 377 -23.99 -11.54 26.60
C GLY A 377 -24.56 -10.67 27.73
N PHE A 378 -25.61 -9.89 27.48
CA PHE A 378 -26.13 -8.90 28.44
C PHE A 378 -27.66 -8.96 28.57
N ARG A 379 -28.14 -9.80 29.52
CA ARG A 379 -29.56 -9.97 29.88
C ARG A 379 -30.50 -9.94 28.66
N PRO A 380 -30.45 -10.96 27.78
CA PRO A 380 -31.27 -10.99 26.60
C PRO A 380 -32.76 -11.11 26.94
N LYS A 381 -33.62 -10.62 26.04
CA LYS A 381 -35.06 -10.88 26.10
C LYS A 381 -35.38 -12.21 25.44
N ALA A 382 -36.47 -12.86 25.86
CA ALA A 382 -36.91 -14.15 25.32
C ALA A 382 -37.31 -14.10 23.83
N ASP A 383 -37.67 -12.92 23.31
CA ASP A 383 -38.07 -12.67 21.92
C ASP A 383 -36.92 -12.17 21.04
N LEU A 384 -35.66 -12.29 21.49
CA LEU A 384 -34.49 -11.89 20.72
C LEU A 384 -34.41 -12.66 19.40
N ASP A 385 -34.35 -11.93 18.28
CA ASP A 385 -34.16 -12.52 16.95
C ASP A 385 -32.77 -13.16 16.85
N LEU A 386 -32.75 -14.47 16.62
CA LEU A 386 -31.55 -15.30 16.56
C LEU A 386 -30.99 -15.45 15.14
N LEU A 387 -31.58 -14.78 14.15
CA LEU A 387 -31.09 -14.77 12.76
C LEU A 387 -30.95 -16.19 12.16
N GLY A 388 -31.85 -17.11 12.57
CA GLY A 388 -31.82 -18.50 12.15
C GLY A 388 -30.68 -19.34 12.72
N LEU A 389 -29.91 -18.82 13.70
CA LEU A 389 -28.86 -19.57 14.39
C LEU A 389 -29.43 -20.50 15.47
N PRO A 390 -28.77 -21.63 15.78
CA PRO A 390 -29.23 -22.62 16.77
C PRO A 390 -29.00 -22.17 18.23
N LEU A 391 -29.37 -20.94 18.56
CA LEU A 391 -29.12 -20.31 19.88
C LEU A 391 -30.33 -20.36 20.82
N LYS A 392 -31.43 -21.01 20.40
CA LYS A 392 -32.72 -20.96 21.13
C LYS A 392 -32.63 -21.56 22.53
N ALA A 393 -32.00 -22.74 22.66
CA ALA A 393 -31.84 -23.40 23.95
C ALA A 393 -30.94 -22.59 24.90
N GLU A 394 -29.84 -22.03 24.37
CA GLU A 394 -28.94 -21.18 25.16
C GLU A 394 -29.61 -19.88 25.61
N LEU A 395 -30.40 -19.24 24.74
CA LEU A 395 -31.20 -18.07 25.10
C LEU A 395 -32.14 -18.39 26.27
N THR A 396 -32.85 -19.53 26.21
CA THR A 396 -33.73 -19.98 27.29
C THR A 396 -32.96 -20.13 28.61
N ARG A 397 -31.80 -20.79 28.60
CA ARG A 397 -30.96 -20.95 29.81
C ARG A 397 -30.53 -19.62 30.41
N ILE A 398 -30.12 -18.66 29.59
CA ILE A 398 -29.67 -17.35 30.06
C ILE A 398 -30.82 -16.61 30.72
N VAL A 399 -32.00 -16.59 30.08
CA VAL A 399 -33.21 -15.94 30.60
C VAL A 399 -33.65 -16.58 31.91
N GLU A 400 -33.70 -17.91 32.00
CA GLU A 400 -34.06 -18.65 33.21
C GLU A 400 -33.07 -18.38 34.36
N ARG A 401 -31.76 -18.39 34.06
CA ARG A 401 -30.72 -18.09 35.04
C ARG A 401 -30.85 -16.67 35.59
N ASP A 402 -31.12 -15.70 34.73
CA ASP A 402 -31.25 -14.30 35.16
C ASP A 402 -32.55 -14.07 35.95
N ALA A 403 -33.65 -14.73 35.56
CA ALA A 403 -34.90 -14.73 36.33
C ALA A 403 -34.72 -15.39 37.72
N ALA A 404 -33.99 -16.51 37.80
CA ALA A 404 -33.68 -17.17 39.07
C ALA A 404 -32.86 -16.27 40.00
N LYS A 405 -31.83 -15.59 39.46
CA LYS A 405 -31.04 -14.60 40.23
C LYS A 405 -31.88 -13.43 40.72
N ASP A 406 -32.83 -12.95 39.91
CA ASP A 406 -33.73 -11.87 40.31
C ASP A 406 -34.70 -12.32 41.40
N ALA A 407 -35.23 -13.55 41.31
CA ALA A 407 -36.07 -14.14 42.34
C ALA A 407 -35.30 -14.35 43.65
N GLU A 408 -34.06 -14.83 43.59
CA GLU A 408 -33.18 -14.98 44.76
C GLU A 408 -32.88 -13.63 45.43
N ARG A 409 -32.53 -12.60 44.64
CA ARG A 409 -32.32 -11.24 45.15
C ARG A 409 -33.57 -10.67 45.82
N LEU A 410 -34.74 -10.91 45.24
CA LEU A 410 -36.01 -10.47 45.83
C LEU A 410 -36.27 -11.19 47.16
N ARG A 411 -36.04 -12.51 47.20
CA ARG A 411 -36.18 -13.32 48.41
C ARG A 411 -35.25 -12.83 49.52
N LEU A 412 -33.96 -12.61 49.24
CA LEU A 412 -33.00 -12.09 50.21
C LEU A 412 -33.43 -10.71 50.75
N ARG A 413 -33.91 -9.82 49.88
CA ARG A 413 -34.46 -8.51 50.31
C ARG A 413 -35.68 -8.65 51.21
N GLN A 414 -36.57 -9.61 50.94
CA GLN A 414 -37.73 -9.88 51.78
C GLN A 414 -37.32 -10.45 53.14
N GLU A 415 -36.37 -11.39 53.17
CA GLU A 415 -35.80 -11.95 54.40
C GLU A 415 -35.10 -10.87 55.24
N GLU A 416 -34.31 -9.99 54.63
CA GLU A 416 -33.68 -8.84 55.30
C GLU A 416 -34.71 -7.85 55.86
N ALA A 417 -35.75 -7.52 55.08
CA ALA A 417 -36.82 -6.63 55.50
C ALA A 417 -37.61 -7.20 56.69
N GLU A 418 -37.93 -8.50 56.65
CA GLU A 418 -38.62 -9.20 57.72
C GLU A 418 -37.74 -9.30 58.98
N ALA A 419 -36.45 -9.60 58.84
CA ALA A 419 -35.50 -9.60 59.95
C ALA A 419 -35.38 -8.22 60.60
N ALA A 420 -35.35 -7.15 59.80
CA ALA A 420 -35.35 -5.78 60.30
C ALA A 420 -36.65 -5.44 61.04
N ALA A 421 -37.81 -5.84 60.51
CA ALA A 421 -39.11 -5.65 61.17
C ALA A 421 -39.19 -6.40 62.51
N ALA A 422 -38.76 -7.67 62.54
CA ALA A 422 -38.72 -8.47 63.76
C ALA A 422 -37.75 -7.91 64.81
N LYS A 423 -36.63 -7.32 64.39
CA LYS A 423 -35.69 -6.64 65.30
C LYS A 423 -36.34 -5.43 65.97
N ARG A 424 -37.04 -4.58 65.19
CA ARG A 424 -37.76 -3.40 65.72
C ARG A 424 -38.81 -3.80 66.75
N GLU A 425 -39.62 -4.81 66.42
CA GLU A 425 -40.58 -5.38 67.36
C GLU A 425 -39.91 -5.87 68.66
N ARG A 426 -38.84 -6.66 68.56
CA ARG A 426 -38.14 -7.18 69.75
C ARG A 426 -37.58 -6.06 70.61
N SER A 427 -36.93 -5.07 70.00
CA SER A 427 -36.37 -3.91 70.71
C SER A 427 -37.45 -3.12 71.45
N LEU A 428 -38.61 -2.89 70.82
CA LEU A 428 -39.74 -2.22 71.48
C LEU A 428 -40.28 -3.04 72.64
N LYS A 429 -40.49 -4.36 72.44
CA LYS A 429 -41.00 -5.26 73.48
C LYS A 429 -40.09 -5.29 74.72
N VAL A 430 -38.78 -5.42 74.51
CA VAL A 430 -37.79 -5.43 75.61
C VAL A 430 -37.89 -4.16 76.45
N ARG A 431 -37.83 -2.98 75.80
CA ARG A 431 -37.89 -1.70 76.53
C ARG A 431 -39.23 -1.49 77.23
N ALA A 432 -40.33 -1.91 76.62
CA ALA A 432 -41.66 -1.81 77.22
C ALA A 432 -41.75 -2.66 78.49
N TRP A 433 -41.24 -3.90 78.45
CA TRP A 433 -41.20 -4.79 79.61
C TRP A 433 -40.32 -4.25 80.75
N GLU A 434 -39.13 -3.73 80.43
CA GLU A 434 -38.23 -3.14 81.42
C GLU A 434 -38.85 -1.95 82.16
N ALA A 435 -39.64 -1.12 81.46
CA ALA A 435 -40.17 0.11 82.02
C ALA A 435 -41.57 -0.02 82.64
N LEU A 436 -42.44 -0.88 82.11
CA LEU A 436 -43.84 -1.02 82.52
C LEU A 436 -44.15 -2.34 83.27
N GLY A 437 -43.21 -3.30 83.29
CA GLY A 437 -43.42 -4.60 83.94
C GLY A 437 -44.62 -5.36 83.36
N GLY A 438 -45.47 -5.92 84.23
CA GLY A 438 -46.66 -6.67 83.82
C GLY A 438 -47.70 -5.88 83.00
N TYR A 439 -47.66 -4.54 83.04
CA TYR A 439 -48.53 -3.68 82.24
C TYR A 439 -48.04 -3.49 80.80
N ALA A 440 -46.82 -3.93 80.48
CA ALA A 440 -46.27 -3.82 79.13
C ALA A 440 -47.07 -4.62 78.09
N GLU A 441 -47.54 -5.82 78.47
CA GLU A 441 -48.25 -6.73 77.56
C GLU A 441 -49.58 -6.13 77.08
N GLU A 442 -50.37 -5.59 78.01
CA GLU A 442 -51.63 -4.90 77.71
C GLU A 442 -51.39 -3.67 76.82
N TRP A 443 -50.36 -2.87 77.12
CA TRP A 443 -50.04 -1.69 76.31
C TRP A 443 -49.59 -2.04 74.89
N LEU A 444 -48.72 -3.04 74.74
CA LEU A 444 -48.22 -3.51 73.44
C LEU A 444 -49.33 -4.08 72.55
N ALA A 445 -50.38 -4.66 73.16
CA ALA A 445 -51.53 -5.23 72.45
C ALA A 445 -52.67 -4.22 72.20
N THR A 446 -52.63 -3.03 72.82
CA THR A 446 -53.71 -2.05 72.72
C THR A 446 -53.43 -1.04 71.61
N ALA A 447 -54.35 -0.96 70.65
CA ALA A 447 -54.32 0.04 69.58
C ALA A 447 -54.30 1.47 70.14
N GLN A 448 -53.41 2.31 69.61
CA GLN A 448 -53.26 3.69 70.06
C GLN A 448 -53.76 4.65 68.98
N GLU A 449 -54.60 5.60 69.37
CA GLU A 449 -55.09 6.65 68.47
C GLU A 449 -53.93 7.44 67.84
N LYS A 450 -52.88 7.70 68.63
CA LYS A 450 -51.65 8.39 68.18
C LYS A 450 -50.79 7.57 67.21
N LEU A 451 -51.01 6.25 67.15
CA LEU A 451 -50.42 5.35 66.16
C LEU A 451 -51.42 5.04 65.03
N GLN A 452 -52.40 5.93 64.81
CA GLN A 452 -53.43 5.77 63.76
C GLN A 452 -54.26 4.49 63.90
N GLY A 453 -54.49 4.05 65.14
CA GLY A 453 -55.24 2.83 65.43
C GLY A 453 -54.41 1.54 65.31
N MET A 454 -53.10 1.62 65.01
CA MET A 454 -52.20 0.47 65.11
C MET A 454 -51.81 0.20 66.56
N THR A 455 -51.49 -1.07 66.84
CA THR A 455 -50.74 -1.42 68.05
C THR A 455 -49.30 -0.89 67.97
N PRO A 456 -48.63 -0.66 69.11
CA PRO A 456 -47.20 -0.32 69.12
C PRO A 456 -46.34 -1.32 68.34
N VAL A 457 -46.67 -2.61 68.40
CA VAL A 457 -45.96 -3.68 67.67
C VAL A 457 -46.15 -3.56 66.15
N GLU A 458 -47.39 -3.36 65.69
CA GLU A 458 -47.68 -3.19 64.26
C GLU A 458 -47.01 -1.92 63.71
N SER A 459 -47.05 -0.82 64.48
CA SER A 459 -46.37 0.42 64.11
C SER A 459 -44.86 0.18 63.97
N ALA A 460 -44.21 -0.49 64.92
CA ALA A 460 -42.77 -0.77 64.86
C ALA A 460 -42.37 -1.72 63.73
N ARG A 461 -43.22 -2.70 63.39
CA ARG A 461 -42.96 -3.60 62.26
C ARG A 461 -43.14 -2.92 60.92
N SER A 462 -44.02 -1.94 60.80
CA SER A 462 -44.38 -1.32 59.52
C SER A 462 -43.22 -0.63 58.79
N SER A 463 -42.39 0.13 59.50
CA SER A 463 -41.33 0.96 58.91
C SER A 463 -40.40 1.54 59.99
N PRO A 464 -39.21 2.07 59.63
CA PRO A 464 -38.34 2.75 60.60
C PRO A 464 -39.03 3.95 61.27
N ALA A 465 -39.84 4.71 60.53
CA ALA A 465 -40.61 5.82 61.08
C ALA A 465 -41.74 5.35 62.02
N GLY A 466 -42.34 4.19 61.73
CA GLY A 466 -43.33 3.57 62.61
C GLY A 466 -42.72 3.06 63.92
N ASP A 467 -41.47 2.62 63.89
CA ASP A 467 -40.68 2.24 65.07
C ASP A 467 -40.39 3.43 65.98
N GLU A 468 -39.90 4.53 65.41
CA GLU A 468 -39.72 5.78 66.17
C GLU A 468 -41.02 6.23 66.85
N LYS A 469 -42.14 6.24 66.11
CA LYS A 469 -43.46 6.58 66.67
C LYS A 469 -43.87 5.66 67.81
N ALA A 470 -43.59 4.36 67.71
CA ALA A 470 -43.90 3.40 68.75
C ALA A 470 -43.06 3.64 70.02
N PHE A 471 -41.77 3.95 69.87
CA PHE A 471 -40.90 4.33 71.00
C PHE A 471 -41.32 5.66 71.64
N TYR A 472 -41.72 6.67 70.86
CA TYR A 472 -42.25 7.92 71.41
C TYR A 472 -43.55 7.69 72.20
N ALA A 473 -44.43 6.82 71.70
CA ALA A 473 -45.63 6.44 72.43
C ALA A 473 -45.29 5.70 73.73
N LEU A 474 -44.28 4.83 73.70
CA LEU A 474 -43.78 4.13 74.89
C LEU A 474 -43.23 5.12 75.93
N ASP A 475 -42.33 6.03 75.54
CA ASP A 475 -41.73 7.00 76.45
C ASP A 475 -42.77 7.88 77.14
N ARG A 476 -43.83 8.24 76.40
CA ARG A 476 -44.96 8.96 76.98
C ARG A 476 -45.70 8.10 78.00
N ARG A 477 -45.97 6.82 77.68
CA ARG A 477 -46.66 5.91 78.61
C ARG A 477 -45.82 5.65 79.86
N ILE A 478 -44.50 5.53 79.73
CA ILE A 478 -43.57 5.41 80.87
C ILE A 478 -43.72 6.61 81.80
N ARG A 479 -43.71 7.84 81.27
CA ARG A 479 -43.90 9.06 82.10
C ARG A 479 -45.25 9.09 82.80
N GLU A 480 -46.31 8.67 82.11
CA GLU A 480 -47.65 8.58 82.70
C GLU A 480 -47.70 7.54 83.83
N TYR A 481 -47.08 6.37 83.61
CA TYR A 481 -46.96 5.31 84.60
C TYR A 481 -46.12 5.71 85.81
N GLU A 482 -44.94 6.31 85.60
CA GLU A 482 -44.09 6.82 86.68
C GLU A 482 -44.79 7.91 87.50
N ALA A 483 -45.53 8.81 86.84
CA ALA A 483 -46.31 9.84 87.53
C ALA A 483 -47.44 9.22 88.36
N GLU A 484 -48.11 8.18 87.86
CA GLU A 484 -49.12 7.42 88.58
C GLU A 484 -48.52 6.70 89.80
N GLN A 485 -47.39 6.00 89.63
CA GLN A 485 -46.67 5.35 90.72
C GLN A 485 -46.16 6.34 91.76
N LYS A 486 -45.65 7.51 91.35
CA LYS A 486 -45.22 8.56 92.27
C LYS A 486 -46.38 9.16 93.06
N ARG A 487 -47.55 9.34 92.43
CA ARG A 487 -48.77 9.80 93.13
C ARG A 487 -49.24 8.79 94.15
N LEU A 488 -49.23 7.51 93.81
CA LEU A 488 -49.54 6.42 94.75
C LEU A 488 -48.52 6.40 95.90
N GLY A 489 -47.23 6.50 95.62
CA GLY A 489 -46.18 6.56 96.65
C GLY A 489 -46.29 7.77 97.57
N ILE A 490 -46.58 8.96 97.03
CA ILE A 490 -46.82 10.18 97.84
C ILE A 490 -48.05 9.99 98.73
N ARG A 491 -49.13 9.46 98.18
CA ARG A 491 -50.35 9.15 98.93
C ARG A 491 -50.06 8.17 100.06
N ASP A 492 -49.38 7.07 99.77
CA ASP A 492 -49.05 6.03 100.77
C ASP A 492 -48.14 6.59 101.87
N GLN A 493 -47.12 7.39 101.49
CA GLN A 493 -46.22 8.07 102.43
C GLN A 493 -46.98 9.06 103.32
N ALA A 494 -47.90 9.84 102.74
CA ALA A 494 -48.71 10.81 103.47
C ALA A 494 -49.70 10.11 104.43
N ILE A 495 -50.33 9.02 103.99
CA ILE A 495 -51.19 8.18 104.83
C ILE A 495 -50.39 7.58 105.99
N GLU A 496 -49.19 7.06 105.73
CA GLU A 496 -48.33 6.47 106.77
C GLU A 496 -47.83 7.53 107.75
N THR A 497 -47.48 8.72 107.26
CA THR A 497 -47.11 9.87 108.10
C THR A 497 -48.28 10.25 109.01
N LEU A 498 -49.50 10.37 108.47
CA LEU A 498 -50.69 10.64 109.29
C LEU A 498 -50.90 9.55 110.34
N ARG A 499 -50.79 8.28 109.94
CA ARG A 499 -50.95 7.13 110.84
C ARG A 499 -50.00 7.24 112.03
N SER A 500 -48.71 7.52 111.75
CA SER A 500 -47.69 7.69 112.79
C SER A 500 -47.96 8.87 113.74
N GLU A 501 -48.52 9.97 113.23
CA GLU A 501 -48.83 11.16 114.03
C GLU A 501 -50.08 10.97 114.89
N VAL A 502 -51.09 10.30 114.36
CA VAL A 502 -52.31 9.96 115.10
C VAL A 502 -51.98 9.00 116.24
N GLU A 503 -51.14 7.99 116.00
CA GLU A 503 -50.69 7.04 117.02
C GLU A 503 -49.84 7.69 118.14
N ARG A 504 -49.26 8.87 117.91
CA ARG A 504 -48.55 9.64 118.95
C ARG A 504 -49.47 10.41 119.89
N VAL A 505 -50.73 10.61 119.51
CA VAL A 505 -51.72 11.40 120.26
C VAL A 505 -52.81 10.51 120.84
N LEU A 506 -53.15 9.41 120.16
CA LEU A 506 -54.20 8.47 120.54
C LEU A 506 -53.63 7.06 120.73
N ASP A 507 -54.24 6.26 121.61
CA ASP A 507 -53.90 4.84 121.72
C ASP A 507 -54.21 4.09 120.41
N ARG A 508 -53.50 2.99 120.16
CA ARG A 508 -53.50 2.26 118.88
C ARG A 508 -54.91 1.88 118.37
N SER A 509 -55.81 1.52 119.27
CA SER A 509 -57.20 1.15 118.92
C SER A 509 -58.01 2.36 118.49
N ARG A 510 -57.88 3.49 119.21
CA ARG A 510 -58.54 4.75 118.85
C ARG A 510 -57.92 5.42 117.61
N ALA A 511 -56.61 5.31 117.41
CA ALA A 511 -55.92 5.82 116.23
C ALA A 511 -56.41 5.14 114.93
N ARG A 512 -56.53 3.82 114.93
CA ARG A 512 -57.06 3.06 113.78
C ARG A 512 -58.51 3.43 113.48
N LEU A 513 -59.34 3.59 114.52
CA LEU A 513 -60.73 4.00 114.35
C LEU A 513 -60.83 5.42 113.78
N TRP A 514 -59.98 6.34 114.25
CA TRP A 514 -59.94 7.73 113.77
C TRP A 514 -59.53 7.82 112.29
N MET A 515 -58.55 7.00 111.86
CA MET A 515 -58.08 6.93 110.48
C MET A 515 -59.11 6.37 109.49
N THR A 516 -59.94 5.42 109.94
CA THR A 516 -60.87 4.67 109.09
C THR A 516 -62.32 5.17 109.16
N THR A 517 -62.68 5.93 110.20
CA THR A 517 -64.03 6.48 110.37
C THR A 517 -64.16 7.83 109.70
N THR A 518 -65.34 8.10 109.13
CA THR A 518 -65.64 9.38 108.47
C THR A 518 -65.59 10.53 109.45
N GLN A 519 -64.76 11.54 109.18
CA GLN A 519 -64.71 12.75 110.00
C GLN A 519 -65.73 13.77 109.47
N PRO A 520 -66.64 14.31 110.30
CA PRO A 520 -67.70 15.22 109.83
C PRO A 520 -67.19 16.45 109.07
N ARG A 521 -65.97 16.93 109.38
CA ARG A 521 -65.34 18.07 108.70
C ARG A 521 -64.67 17.73 107.36
N LEU A 522 -64.38 16.46 107.11
CA LEU A 522 -63.77 15.99 105.85
C LEU A 522 -64.78 15.30 104.92
N GLY A 523 -65.92 14.84 105.45
CA GLY A 523 -66.95 14.12 104.68
C GLY A 523 -66.56 12.69 104.28
N MET A 524 -65.34 12.26 104.54
CA MET A 524 -64.84 10.89 104.34
C MET A 524 -63.80 10.52 105.42
N SER A 525 -63.28 9.29 105.38
CA SER A 525 -62.23 8.87 106.33
C SER A 525 -60.89 9.56 106.01
N PRO A 526 -60.06 9.90 107.02
CA PRO A 526 -58.75 10.48 106.79
C PRO A 526 -57.87 9.63 105.85
N GLU A 527 -57.95 8.30 105.92
CA GLU A 527 -57.21 7.38 105.04
C GLU A 527 -57.63 7.45 103.56
N SER A 528 -58.90 7.79 103.27
CA SER A 528 -59.36 8.01 101.89
C SER A 528 -59.18 9.45 101.43
N TYR A 529 -59.11 10.40 102.37
CA TYR A 529 -58.98 11.83 102.08
C TYR A 529 -57.53 12.23 101.79
N VAL A 530 -56.56 11.63 102.48
CA VAL A 530 -55.14 11.95 102.30
C VAL A 530 -54.65 11.40 100.98
N VAL A 531 -54.23 12.31 100.11
CA VAL A 531 -53.66 12.02 98.79
C VAL A 531 -52.32 12.74 98.56
N ASP A 532 -52.02 13.74 99.39
CA ASP A 532 -50.80 14.56 99.33
C ASP A 532 -50.51 15.23 100.70
N GLU A 533 -49.42 16.00 100.78
CA GLU A 533 -49.00 16.70 102.01
C GLU A 533 -50.01 17.80 102.43
N VAL A 534 -50.77 18.37 101.49
CA VAL A 534 -51.74 19.44 101.77
C VAL A 534 -52.97 18.87 102.47
N THR A 535 -53.48 17.75 101.95
CA THR A 535 -54.58 17.00 102.55
C THR A 535 -54.17 16.38 103.88
N LEU A 536 -52.91 15.93 104.01
CA LEU A 536 -52.32 15.52 105.28
C LEU A 536 -52.35 16.64 106.32
N ALA A 537 -51.87 17.84 105.97
CA ALA A 537 -51.86 18.99 106.88
C ALA A 537 -53.28 19.35 107.38
N ARG A 538 -54.29 19.22 106.51
CA ARG A 538 -55.68 19.45 106.89
C ARG A 538 -56.23 18.38 107.85
N CYS A 539 -55.75 17.15 107.75
CA CYS A 539 -56.03 16.11 108.73
C CYS A 539 -55.32 16.37 110.07
N ARG A 540 -54.10 16.95 110.07
CA ARG A 540 -53.37 17.32 111.30
C ARG A 540 -54.14 18.32 112.16
N GLU A 541 -54.80 19.31 111.56
CA GLU A 541 -55.60 20.31 112.27
C GLU A 541 -56.79 19.72 113.05
N LEU A 542 -57.21 18.51 112.68
CA LEU A 542 -58.32 17.80 113.31
C LEU A 542 -57.86 16.87 114.45
N LEU A 543 -56.55 16.83 114.74
CA LEU A 543 -56.02 16.08 115.86
C LEU A 543 -56.29 16.82 117.19
N PRO A 544 -56.75 16.12 118.24
CA PRO A 544 -56.97 16.73 119.54
C PRO A 544 -55.64 17.20 120.18
N ALA A 545 -55.65 18.36 120.84
CA ALA A 545 -54.44 18.92 121.46
C ALA A 545 -53.85 17.97 122.51
N LYS A 546 -52.52 17.79 122.48
CA LYS A 546 -51.77 16.86 123.35
C LYS A 546 -52.01 17.24 124.82
N ARG A 547 -52.50 16.29 125.63
CA ARG A 547 -52.58 16.40 127.09
C ARG A 547 -51.30 15.93 127.75
#